data_AF-A0A4Q9MZI6-F1
#
_entry.id   AF-A0A4Q9MZI6-F1
#
_cell.length_a   1.000
_cell.length_b   1.000
_cell.length_c   1.000
_cell.angle_alpha   90.00
_cell.angle_beta   90.00
_cell.angle_gamma   90.00
#
_symmetry.space_group_name_H-M   'P 1'
#
loop_
_entity.id
_entity.type
_entity.pdbx_description
1 polymer ?
#
loop_
_entity_poly.entity_id
_entity_poly.type
_entity_poly.pdbx_seq_one_letter_code
_entity_poly.pdbx_strand_id
1 'polypeptide(L)'
;MINTSVHNAALNKQFGLVRSLVSQDPKLVNAIDDDGRTPLHWAASSGSVDIVRYLIDQKADVNRGDSGGWTPLHIACVYPRVS
;
A
#
# COMPACT_ATOMS: atom_id res chain seq x y z
N MET A 1 -21.11 -4.09 -6.74
CA MET A 1 -19.79 -4.73 -6.92
C MET A 1 -18.84 -4.07 -5.94
N ILE A 2 -18.08 -4.86 -5.19
CA ILE A 2 -17.38 -4.42 -3.97
C ILE A 2 -16.35 -3.35 -4.34
N ASN A 3 -16.58 -2.10 -3.94
CA ASN A 3 -15.78 -0.92 -4.26
C ASN A 3 -14.51 -0.83 -3.38
N THR A 4 -13.86 -1.96 -3.10
CA THR A 4 -12.69 -2.01 -2.21
C THR A 4 -11.46 -1.57 -2.98
N SER A 5 -10.95 -0.38 -2.65
CA SER A 5 -9.68 0.11 -3.17
C SER A 5 -8.51 -0.78 -2.74
N VAL A 6 -7.46 -0.84 -3.57
CA VAL A 6 -6.20 -1.54 -3.24
C VAL A 6 -5.55 -0.99 -1.95
N HIS A 7 -5.78 0.28 -1.63
CA HIS A 7 -5.39 0.94 -0.39
C HIS A 7 -6.03 0.29 0.84
N ASN A 8 -7.36 0.13 0.82
CA ASN A 8 -8.09 -0.52 1.91
C ASN A 8 -7.68 -1.98 2.08
N ALA A 9 -7.47 -2.70 0.98
CA ALA A 9 -6.98 -4.08 1.03
C ALA A 9 -5.57 -4.17 1.67
N ALA A 10 -4.67 -3.22 1.34
CA ALA A 10 -3.33 -3.15 1.91
C ALA A 10 -3.33 -2.79 3.41
N LEU A 11 -4.18 -1.83 3.82
CA LEU A 11 -4.35 -1.45 5.22
C LEU A 11 -4.90 -2.62 6.05
N ASN A 12 -5.89 -3.34 5.53
CA ASN A 12 -6.53 -4.47 6.22
C ASN A 12 -5.77 -5.80 6.08
N LYS A 13 -4.53 -5.78 5.58
CA LYS A 13 -3.65 -6.96 5.43
C LYS A 13 -4.25 -8.06 4.54
N GLN A 14 -5.11 -7.70 3.59
CA GLN A 14 -5.80 -8.65 2.72
C GLN A 14 -4.92 -9.03 1.51
N PHE A 15 -3.86 -9.79 1.75
CA PHE A 15 -2.86 -10.14 0.73
C PHE A 15 -3.47 -10.73 -0.56
N GLY A 16 -4.40 -11.68 -0.42
CA GLY A 16 -5.05 -12.31 -1.57
C GLY A 16 -5.82 -11.31 -2.44
N LEU A 17 -6.47 -10.33 -1.81
CA LEU A 17 -7.21 -9.28 -2.53
C LEU A 17 -6.25 -8.29 -3.18
N VAL A 18 -5.19 -7.85 -2.48
CA VAL A 18 -4.15 -6.98 -3.07
C VAL A 18 -3.54 -7.65 -4.30
N ARG A 19 -3.14 -8.93 -4.18
CA ARG A 19 -2.58 -9.69 -5.30
C ARG A 19 -3.56 -9.79 -6.46
N SER A 20 -4.83 -10.10 -6.19
CA SER A 20 -5.86 -10.21 -7.24
C SER A 20 -6.08 -8.87 -7.95
N LEU A 21 -6.19 -7.77 -7.20
CA LEU A 21 -6.40 -6.43 -7.75
C LEU A 21 -5.22 -5.98 -8.62
N VAL A 22 -3.99 -6.08 -8.11
CA VAL A 22 -2.78 -5.69 -8.87
C VAL A 22 -2.57 -6.59 -10.09
N SER A 23 -2.97 -7.86 -10.02
CA SER A 23 -2.90 -8.76 -11.19
C SER A 23 -3.95 -8.42 -12.27
N GLN A 24 -5.09 -7.86 -11.89
CA GLN A 24 -6.14 -7.42 -12.82
C GLN A 24 -5.80 -6.07 -13.45
N ASP A 25 -5.23 -5.13 -12.66
CA ASP A 25 -4.72 -3.86 -13.15
C ASP A 25 -3.37 -3.53 -12.49
N PRO A 26 -2.25 -3.77 -13.21
CA PRO A 26 -0.91 -3.48 -12.70
C PRO A 26 -0.69 -2.01 -12.32
N LYS A 27 -1.47 -1.06 -12.84
CA LYS A 27 -1.34 0.36 -12.47
C LYS A 27 -1.70 0.61 -11.01
N LEU A 28 -2.50 -0.27 -10.39
CA LEU A 28 -2.88 -0.17 -8.99
C LEU A 28 -1.69 -0.25 -8.05
N VAL A 29 -0.56 -0.81 -8.47
CA VAL A 29 0.67 -0.88 -7.64
C VAL A 29 1.14 0.51 -7.16
N ASN A 30 0.90 1.55 -7.98
CA ASN A 30 1.27 2.94 -7.71
C ASN A 30 0.06 3.89 -7.70
N ALA A 31 -1.16 3.35 -7.61
CA ALA A 31 -2.36 4.18 -7.51
C ALA A 31 -2.31 5.05 -6.25
N ILE A 32 -2.73 6.30 -6.36
CA ILE A 32 -2.82 7.23 -5.23
C ILE A 32 -4.26 7.38 -4.78
N ASP A 33 -4.45 7.56 -3.47
CA ASP A 33 -5.71 8.04 -2.90
C ASP A 33 -5.71 9.57 -2.79
N ASP A 34 -6.74 10.13 -2.15
CA ASP A 34 -6.93 11.57 -1.99
C ASP A 34 -5.82 12.24 -1.15
N ASP A 35 -5.11 11.47 -0.32
CA ASP A 35 -3.95 11.94 0.46
C ASP A 35 -2.64 11.84 -0.34
N GLY A 36 -2.67 11.32 -1.56
CA GLY A 36 -1.48 11.04 -2.37
C GLY A 36 -0.76 9.75 -1.98
N ARG A 37 -1.36 8.91 -1.14
CA ARG A 37 -0.74 7.69 -0.62
C ARG A 37 -0.95 6.52 -1.57
N THR A 38 0.09 5.70 -1.69
CA THR A 38 0.05 4.45 -2.46
C THR A 38 -0.37 3.26 -1.60
N PRO A 39 -0.69 2.10 -2.18
CA PRO A 39 -0.87 0.87 -1.42
C PRO A 39 0.32 0.53 -0.53
N LEU A 40 1.53 0.91 -0.93
CA LEU A 40 2.74 0.68 -0.14
C LEU A 40 2.77 1.50 1.16
N HIS A 41 2.21 2.72 1.17
CA HIS A 41 2.05 3.51 2.40
C HIS A 41 1.13 2.78 3.39
N TRP A 42 0.01 2.26 2.89
CA TRP A 42 -0.97 1.56 3.73
C TRP A 42 -0.49 0.17 4.17
N ALA A 43 0.27 -0.54 3.33
CA ALA A 43 0.92 -1.79 3.70
C ALA A 43 2.00 -1.58 4.79
N ALA A 44 2.76 -0.47 4.68
CA ALA A 44 3.71 -0.04 5.68
C ALA A 44 3.02 0.34 7.00
N SER A 45 1.94 1.13 6.95
CA SER A 45 1.11 1.48 8.10
C SER A 45 0.50 0.26 8.79
N SER A 46 0.02 -0.72 8.03
CA SER A 46 -0.53 -1.95 8.59
C SER A 46 0.54 -2.88 9.18
N GLY A 47 1.81 -2.69 8.81
CA GLY A 47 2.91 -3.60 9.16
C GLY A 47 2.81 -4.95 8.44
N SER A 48 2.13 -5.02 7.29
CA SER A 48 2.01 -6.24 6.49
C SER A 48 3.24 -6.46 5.62
N VAL A 49 4.23 -7.18 6.16
CA VAL A 49 5.50 -7.47 5.47
C VAL A 49 5.27 -8.21 4.15
N ASP A 50 4.30 -9.13 4.08
CA ASP A 50 4.00 -9.88 2.86
C ASP A 50 3.49 -8.99 1.73
N ILE A 51 2.61 -8.03 2.05
CA ILE A 51 2.08 -7.07 1.08
C ILE A 51 3.17 -6.10 0.66
N VAL A 52 3.98 -5.59 1.60
CA VAL A 52 5.13 -4.72 1.31
C VAL A 52 6.07 -5.40 0.30
N ARG A 53 6.49 -6.64 0.58
CA ARG A 53 7.39 -7.39 -0.30
C ARG A 53 6.77 -7.59 -1.68
N TYR A 54 5.52 -8.02 -1.74
CA TYR A 54 4.82 -8.23 -3.01
C TYR A 54 4.74 -6.94 -3.85
N LEU A 55 4.36 -5.81 -3.25
CA LEU A 55 4.28 -4.54 -3.96
C LEU A 55 5.66 -4.09 -4.49
N ILE A 56 6.73 -4.29 -3.72
CA ILE A 56 8.11 -4.03 -4.17
C ILE A 56 8.48 -4.93 -5.35
N ASP A 57 8.13 -6.22 -5.30
CA ASP A 57 8.36 -7.16 -6.40
C ASP A 57 7.59 -6.74 -7.66
N GLN A 58 6.41 -6.13 -7.50
CA GLN A 58 5.61 -5.52 -8.58
C GLN A 58 6.08 -4.12 -9.00
N LYS A 59 7.28 -3.68 -8.58
CA LYS A 59 7.88 -2.38 -8.94
C LYS A 59 7.11 -1.17 -8.41
N ALA A 60 6.53 -1.29 -7.21
CA ALA A 60 6.03 -0.12 -6.48
C ALA A 60 7.16 0.91 -6.28
N ASP A 61 6.81 2.20 -6.39
CA ASP A 61 7.71 3.29 -6.06
C ASP A 61 7.84 3.41 -4.53
N VAL A 62 8.96 2.91 -4.00
CA VAL A 62 9.24 2.88 -2.57
C VAL A 62 9.55 4.25 -1.97
N ASN A 63 9.87 5.24 -2.80
CA ASN A 63 10.28 6.58 -2.38
C ASN A 63 9.22 7.64 -2.66
N ARG A 64 8.06 7.25 -3.20
CA ARG A 64 6.97 8.20 -3.46
C ARG A 64 6.52 8.85 -2.17
N GLY A 65 6.58 10.17 -2.10
CA GLY A 65 5.98 10.94 -1.02
C GLY A 65 4.47 11.10 -1.22
N ASP A 66 3.71 11.06 -0.14
CA ASP A 66 2.32 11.52 -0.10
C ASP A 66 2.23 13.06 -0.20
N SER A 67 1.02 13.61 -0.07
CA SER A 67 0.80 15.07 -0.17
C SER A 67 1.59 15.89 0.87
N GLY A 68 2.01 15.27 1.97
CA GLY A 68 2.87 15.88 3.00
C GLY A 68 4.36 15.61 2.79
N GLY A 69 4.76 14.90 1.74
CA GLY A 69 6.13 14.45 1.50
C GLY A 69 6.53 13.22 2.32
N TRP A 70 5.59 12.52 2.93
CA TRP A 70 5.88 11.33 3.74
C TRP A 70 5.99 10.11 2.84
N THR A 71 7.08 9.36 2.97
CA THR A 71 7.32 8.13 2.21
C THR A 71 6.68 6.94 2.94
N PRO A 72 6.53 5.78 2.29
CA PRO A 72 6.10 4.56 2.98
C PRO A 72 6.96 4.24 4.21
N LEU A 73 8.26 4.53 4.17
CA LEU A 73 9.16 4.35 5.31
C LEU A 73 8.86 5.32 6.45
N HIS A 74 8.58 6.60 6.16
CA HIS A 74 8.15 7.56 7.19
C HIS A 74 6.88 7.06 7.90
N ILE A 75 5.91 6.56 7.13
CA ILE A 75 4.66 6.01 7.67
C ILE A 75 4.93 4.77 8.56
N ALA A 76 5.80 3.84 8.14
CA ALA A 76 6.16 2.67 8.94
C ALA A 76 6.75 3.03 10.32
N CYS A 77 7.53 4.12 10.38
CA CYS A 77 8.18 4.57 11.61
C CYS A 77 7.25 5.34 12.55
N VAL A 78 6.22 5.99 12.03
CA VAL A 78 5.29 6.82 12.83
C VAL A 78 4.05 6.07 13.30
N TYR A 79 3.61 5.05 12.55
CA TYR A 79 2.52 4.17 12.94
C TYR A 79 3.00 2.74 13.28
N PRO A 80 4.08 2.55 14.07
CA PRO A 80 4.57 1.21 14.36
C PRO A 80 3.57 0.47 15.25
N ARG A 81 3.11 -0.70 14.77
CA ARG A 81 2.48 -1.79 15.53
C ARG A 81 1.54 -1.34 16.68
N VAL A 82 0.28 -1.10 16.35
CA VAL A 82 -0.80 -1.45 17.29
C VAL A 82 -1.09 -2.94 17.10
N SER A 83 -0.44 -3.77 17.91
CA SER A 83 -0.79 -5.19 18.08
C SER A 83 -1.99 -5.32 19.00
#